data_AF-A0A8S2M1W1-F1
#
_entry.id   AF-A0A8S2M1W1-F1
#
_cell.length_a   1.000
_cell.length_b   1.000
_cell.length_c   1.000
_cell.angle_alpha   90.00
_cell.angle_beta   90.00
_cell.angle_gamma   90.00
#
_symmetry.space_group_name_H-M   'P 1'
#
loop_
_entity.id
_entity.type
_entity.pdbx_description
1 polymer ?
#
loop_
_entity_poly.entity_id
_entity_poly.type
_entity_poly.pdbx_seq_one_letter_code
_entity_poly.pdbx_strand_id
1 'polypeptide(L)'
;MNEEDLLAVRYRCHLHTLLVENNVADAIRSTDYSRSWEHSVKDFSVLIARIIKCDNHATRDTLSLNEAHQLIRKLSRPIGEISTLIQENIQLAEQHKKNVVSNRTSTPMVLKQKDEEILNLGDPRTVCASNTCTQLIKIDGIAKVNYVNHCHPHCYLIGVKVEWIDHEKLKDCTAMNK
;
A
#
# COMPACT_ATOMS: atom_id res chain seq x y z
N MET A 1 45.69 26.51 -86.05
CA MET A 1 45.31 26.14 -84.66
C MET A 1 43.81 26.24 -84.62
N ASN A 2 43.13 25.10 -84.46
CA ASN A 2 41.68 25.03 -84.67
C ASN A 2 40.95 25.51 -83.41
N GLU A 3 39.69 25.94 -83.56
CA GLU A 3 38.88 26.47 -82.46
C GLU A 3 38.72 25.46 -81.30
N GLU A 4 38.72 24.16 -81.63
CA GLU A 4 38.73 23.05 -80.66
C GLU A 4 40.03 23.00 -79.82
N ASP A 5 41.18 23.31 -80.40
CA ASP A 5 42.47 23.32 -79.68
C ASP A 5 42.49 24.47 -78.65
N LEU A 6 41.95 25.63 -79.03
CA LEU A 6 41.82 26.80 -78.14
C LEU A 6 40.86 26.53 -76.99
N LEU A 7 39.73 25.85 -77.25
CA LEU A 7 38.80 25.41 -76.21
C LEU A 7 39.46 24.40 -75.26
N ALA A 8 40.17 23.40 -75.77
CA ALA A 8 40.85 22.40 -74.97
C ALA A 8 41.92 23.03 -74.04
N VAL A 9 42.70 23.99 -74.54
CA VAL A 9 43.68 24.73 -73.72
C VAL A 9 42.98 25.57 -72.65
N ARG A 10 41.87 26.23 -72.98
CA ARG A 10 41.09 27.05 -72.03
C ARG A 10 40.46 26.18 -70.92
N TYR A 11 39.87 25.04 -71.27
CA TYR A 11 39.34 24.09 -70.29
C TYR A 11 40.44 23.54 -69.37
N ARG A 12 41.60 23.17 -69.92
CA ARG A 12 42.73 22.66 -69.14
C ARG A 12 43.28 23.71 -68.17
N CYS A 13 43.37 24.96 -68.61
CA CYS A 13 43.80 26.07 -67.76
C CYS A 13 42.80 26.30 -66.61
N HIS A 14 41.50 26.27 -66.89
CA HIS A 14 40.47 26.44 -65.87
C HIS A 14 40.46 25.29 -64.84
N LEU A 15 40.60 24.05 -65.30
CA LEU A 15 40.67 22.89 -64.40
C LEU A 15 41.90 22.96 -63.49
N HIS A 16 43.05 23.38 -64.03
CA HIS A 16 44.28 23.56 -63.25
C HIS A 16 44.12 24.67 -62.20
N THR A 17 43.50 25.80 -62.54
CA THR A 17 43.21 26.88 -61.58
C THR A 17 42.32 26.39 -60.43
N LEU A 18 41.23 25.67 -60.74
CA LEU A 18 40.33 25.13 -59.71
C LEU A 18 41.03 24.10 -58.80
N LEU A 19 41.91 23.27 -59.34
CA LEU A 19 42.69 22.31 -58.53
C LEU A 19 43.68 23.03 -57.60
N VAL A 20 44.33 24.08 -58.07
CA VAL A 20 45.23 24.90 -57.24
C VAL A 20 44.43 25.62 -56.14
N GLU A 21 43.28 26.21 -56.46
CA GLU A 21 42.42 26.89 -55.47
C GLU A 21 41.92 25.93 -54.39
N ASN A 22 41.47 24.73 -54.77
CA ASN A 22 41.01 23.72 -53.80
C ASN A 22 42.16 23.21 -52.91
N ASN A 23 43.34 22.96 -53.48
CA ASN A 23 44.50 22.55 -52.70
C ASN A 23 44.95 23.63 -51.71
N VAL A 24 44.87 24.91 -52.11
CA VAL A 24 45.17 26.04 -51.22
C VAL A 24 44.11 26.14 -50.11
N ALA A 25 42.82 26.00 -50.43
CA ALA A 25 41.75 26.00 -49.44
C ALA A 25 41.87 24.84 -48.44
N ASP A 26 42.24 23.64 -48.92
CA ASP A 26 42.46 22.46 -48.07
C ASP A 26 43.67 22.65 -47.15
N ALA A 27 44.75 23.25 -47.65
CA ALA A 27 45.93 23.59 -46.85
C ALA A 27 45.60 24.62 -45.76
N ILE A 28 44.87 25.70 -46.11
CA ILE A 28 44.41 26.72 -45.15
C ILE A 28 43.53 26.08 -44.06
N ARG A 29 42.57 25.26 -44.46
CA ARG A 29 41.69 24.55 -43.52
C ARG A 29 42.46 23.62 -42.59
N SER A 30 43.46 22.89 -43.11
CA SER A 30 44.34 22.05 -42.28
C SER A 30 45.10 22.89 -41.26
N THR A 31 45.63 24.05 -41.64
CA THR A 31 46.33 24.95 -40.72
C THR A 31 45.42 25.56 -39.66
N ASP A 32 44.17 25.91 -40.03
CA ASP A 32 43.18 26.42 -39.09
C ASP A 32 42.75 25.36 -38.08
N TYR A 33 42.57 24.11 -38.50
CA TYR A 33 42.29 23.01 -37.59
C TYR A 33 43.44 22.76 -36.61
N SER A 34 44.68 22.74 -37.09
CA SER A 34 45.85 22.61 -36.23
C SER A 34 45.92 23.72 -35.19
N ARG A 35 45.69 24.97 -35.61
CA ARG A 35 45.68 26.13 -34.71
C ARG A 35 44.56 26.07 -33.68
N SER A 36 43.36 25.69 -34.10
CA SER A 36 42.20 25.53 -33.20
C SER A 36 42.42 24.41 -32.19
N TRP A 37 43.05 23.31 -32.60
CA TRP A 37 43.41 22.21 -31.73
C TRP A 37 44.45 22.65 -30.68
N GLU A 38 45.51 23.33 -31.10
CA GLU A 38 46.55 23.84 -30.19
C GLU A 38 45.97 24.82 -29.16
N HIS A 39 45.08 25.72 -29.59
CA HIS A 39 44.36 26.61 -28.68
C HIS A 39 43.52 25.82 -27.67
N SER A 40 42.77 24.81 -28.12
CA SER A 40 41.93 24.00 -27.25
C SER A 40 42.75 23.21 -26.23
N VAL A 41 43.87 22.63 -26.64
CA VAL A 41 44.82 21.92 -25.76
C VAL A 41 45.41 22.88 -24.71
N LYS A 42 45.80 24.09 -25.13
CA LYS A 42 46.32 25.12 -24.24
C LYS A 42 45.29 25.57 -23.22
N ASP A 43 44.08 25.88 -23.65
CA ASP A 43 42.99 26.31 -22.78
C ASP A 43 42.59 25.22 -21.79
N PHE A 44 42.50 23.97 -22.24
CA PHE A 44 42.24 22.83 -21.37
C PHE A 44 43.37 22.65 -20.33
N SER A 45 44.63 22.80 -20.75
CA SER A 45 45.78 22.72 -19.85
C SER A 45 45.74 23.82 -18.77
N VAL A 46 45.37 25.05 -19.15
CA VAL A 46 45.18 26.16 -18.20
C VAL A 46 44.02 25.88 -17.23
N LEU A 47 42.91 25.34 -17.74
CA LEU A 47 41.74 24.98 -16.95
C LEU A 47 42.07 23.89 -15.93
N ILE A 48 42.76 22.81 -16.34
CA ILE A 48 43.21 21.75 -15.44
C ILE A 48 44.19 22.29 -14.40
N ALA A 49 45.16 23.11 -14.81
CA ALA A 49 46.08 23.75 -13.87
C ALA A 49 45.36 24.66 -12.86
N ARG A 50 44.26 25.29 -13.28
CA ARG A 50 43.40 26.08 -12.37
C ARG A 50 42.64 25.17 -11.41
N ILE A 51 42.03 24.09 -11.87
CA ILE A 51 41.32 23.11 -11.03
C ILE A 51 42.24 22.55 -9.95
N ILE A 52 43.48 22.18 -10.31
CA ILE A 52 44.47 21.66 -9.36
C ILE A 52 44.85 22.70 -8.29
N LYS A 53 44.86 23.99 -8.64
CA LYS A 53 45.17 25.10 -7.71
C LYS A 53 43.98 25.56 -6.87
N CYS A 54 42.75 25.23 -7.27
CA CYS A 54 41.59 25.54 -6.47
C CYS A 54 41.58 24.62 -5.25
N ASP A 55 41.29 25.18 -4.08
CA ASP A 55 41.05 24.37 -2.90
C ASP A 55 39.91 23.39 -3.20
N ASN A 56 40.06 22.16 -2.74
CA ASN A 56 38.98 21.20 -2.75
C ASN A 56 37.83 21.80 -1.96
N HIS A 57 36.80 22.31 -2.66
CA HIS A 57 35.53 22.60 -2.02
C HIS A 57 35.10 21.34 -1.29
N ALA A 58 34.43 21.49 -0.13
CA ALA A 58 33.96 20.35 0.63
C ALA A 58 32.86 19.61 -0.16
N THR A 59 33.29 18.76 -1.09
CA THR A 59 32.45 17.98 -2.02
C THR A 59 31.45 17.15 -1.23
N ARG A 60 31.88 16.63 -0.08
CA ARG A 60 31.02 15.93 0.88
C ARG A 60 29.86 16.80 1.37
N ASP A 61 30.14 18.06 1.70
CA ASP A 61 29.12 18.97 2.23
C ASP A 61 28.16 19.41 1.13
N THR A 62 28.68 19.62 -0.10
CA THR A 62 27.86 19.92 -1.28
C THR A 62 26.97 18.75 -1.67
N LEU A 63 27.49 17.52 -1.62
CA LEU A 63 26.74 16.30 -1.86
C LEU A 63 25.66 16.11 -0.80
N SER A 64 26.02 16.26 0.48
CA SER A 64 25.09 16.15 1.60
C SER A 64 23.96 17.19 1.51
N LEU A 65 24.27 18.44 1.15
CA LEU A 65 23.28 19.48 0.93
C LEU A 65 22.34 19.13 -0.24
N ASN A 66 22.88 18.61 -1.34
CA ASN A 66 22.07 18.19 -2.49
C ASN A 66 21.17 16.99 -2.14
N GLU A 67 21.67 16.01 -1.40
CA GLU A 67 20.88 14.89 -0.89
C GLU A 67 19.75 15.36 0.04
N ALA A 68 20.05 16.27 0.96
CA ALA A 68 19.05 16.87 1.84
C ALA A 68 17.97 17.62 1.03
N HIS A 69 18.37 18.40 0.02
CA HIS A 69 17.41 19.07 -0.88
C HIS A 69 16.53 18.08 -1.65
N GLN A 70 17.10 16.98 -2.14
CA GLN A 70 16.32 15.94 -2.81
C GLN A 70 15.33 15.26 -1.85
N LEU A 71 15.75 15.01 -0.61
CA LEU A 71 14.91 14.42 0.42
C LEU A 71 13.74 15.34 0.77
N ILE A 72 14.00 16.64 0.98
CA ILE A 72 12.95 17.64 1.22
C ILE A 72 11.92 17.60 0.09
N ARG A 73 12.36 17.66 -1.17
CA ARG A 73 11.46 17.62 -2.35
C ARG A 73 10.61 16.35 -2.39
N LYS A 74 11.21 15.19 -2.09
CA LYS A 74 10.51 13.90 -2.08
C LYS A 74 9.50 13.82 -0.93
N LEU A 75 9.79 14.43 0.21
CA LEU A 75 8.95 14.36 1.41
C LEU A 75 7.85 15.42 1.44
N SER A 76 8.01 16.57 0.78
CA SER A 76 7.01 17.66 0.82
C SER A 76 5.61 17.19 0.38
N ARG A 77 5.54 16.38 -0.67
CA ARG A 77 4.26 15.84 -1.18
C ARG A 77 3.58 14.88 -0.20
N PRO A 78 4.20 13.76 0.23
CA PRO A 78 3.55 12.82 1.15
C PRO A 78 3.20 13.47 2.49
N ILE A 79 3.99 14.43 2.99
CA ILE A 79 3.65 15.19 4.20
C ILE A 79 2.36 16.00 4.00
N GLY A 80 2.22 16.66 2.85
CA GLY A 80 1.00 17.38 2.49
C GLY A 80 -0.22 16.46 2.43
N GLU A 81 -0.09 15.33 1.73
CA GLU A 81 -1.15 14.33 1.60
C GLU A 81 -1.58 13.76 2.97
N ILE A 82 -0.62 13.42 3.85
CA ILE A 82 -0.89 12.95 5.21
C ILE A 82 -1.62 14.02 6.02
N SER A 83 -1.20 15.28 5.93
CA SER A 83 -1.85 16.39 6.64
C SER A 83 -3.31 16.56 6.23
N THR A 84 -3.60 16.50 4.92
CA THR A 84 -4.96 16.56 4.39
C THR A 84 -5.80 15.38 4.90
N LEU A 85 -5.29 14.16 4.82
CA LEU A 85 -6.00 12.96 5.32
C LEU A 85 -6.33 13.04 6.81
N ILE A 86 -5.41 13.57 7.62
CA ILE A 86 -5.65 13.79 9.05
C ILE A 86 -6.80 14.78 9.24
N GLN A 87 -6.79 15.90 8.51
CA GLN A 87 -7.85 16.92 8.60
C GLN A 87 -9.21 16.37 8.16
N GLU A 88 -9.26 15.62 7.06
CA GLU A 88 -10.48 14.96 6.58
C GLU A 88 -11.04 13.98 7.61
N ASN A 89 -10.18 13.14 8.20
CA ASN A 89 -10.59 12.19 9.24
C ASN A 89 -11.13 12.89 10.49
N ILE A 90 -10.52 14.00 10.91
CA ILE A 90 -11.02 14.82 12.02
C ILE A 90 -12.40 15.38 11.69
N GLN A 91 -12.57 15.96 10.50
CA GLN A 91 -13.86 16.51 10.06
C GLN A 91 -14.95 15.44 10.00
N LEU A 92 -14.64 14.26 9.45
CA LEU A 92 -15.56 13.13 9.42
C LEU A 92 -15.94 12.68 10.83
N ALA A 93 -14.97 12.54 11.74
CA ALA A 93 -15.25 12.17 13.12
C ALA A 93 -16.13 13.20 13.84
N GLU A 94 -15.91 14.49 13.62
CA GLU A 94 -16.76 15.56 14.15
C GLU A 94 -18.17 15.53 13.55
N GLN A 95 -18.30 15.29 12.24
CA GLN A 95 -19.59 15.13 11.59
C GLN A 95 -20.35 13.92 12.13
N HIS A 96 -19.70 12.78 12.30
CA HIS A 96 -20.30 11.60 12.92
C HIS A 96 -20.73 11.89 14.37
N LYS A 97 -19.89 12.57 15.15
CA LYS A 97 -20.25 12.99 16.52
C LYS A 97 -21.47 13.91 16.52
N LYS A 98 -21.50 14.91 15.63
CA LYS A 98 -22.65 15.80 15.46
C LYS A 98 -23.88 15.02 15.06
N ASN A 99 -23.79 14.12 14.09
CA ASN A 99 -24.90 13.28 13.64
C ASN A 99 -25.43 12.37 14.75
N VAL A 100 -24.57 11.80 15.61
CA VAL A 100 -25.01 11.02 16.78
C VAL A 100 -25.70 11.89 17.82
N VAL A 101 -25.23 13.13 18.03
CA VAL A 101 -25.82 14.06 19.00
C VAL A 101 -27.10 14.73 18.45
N SER A 102 -27.18 14.99 17.14
CA SER A 102 -28.29 15.66 16.45
C SER A 102 -29.37 14.68 16.01
N ASN A 103 -29.01 13.46 15.59
CA ASN A 103 -29.92 12.32 15.61
C ASN A 103 -30.11 11.87 17.05
N ARG A 104 -30.71 12.75 17.85
CA ARG A 104 -31.69 12.32 18.83
C ARG A 104 -32.82 11.68 18.04
N THR A 105 -32.60 10.46 17.55
CA THR A 105 -33.70 9.60 17.20
C THR A 105 -34.56 9.57 18.45
N SER A 106 -35.78 10.09 18.34
CA SER A 106 -36.75 10.27 19.43
C SER A 106 -37.21 8.95 20.07
N THR A 107 -36.50 7.88 19.78
CA THR A 107 -36.62 6.56 20.37
C THR A 107 -35.20 6.05 20.52
N PRO A 108 -34.74 5.74 21.74
CA PRO A 108 -33.57 4.89 21.86
C PRO A 108 -33.90 3.65 21.03
N MET A 109 -33.05 3.30 20.08
CA MET A 109 -33.02 1.94 19.58
C MET A 109 -32.55 1.12 20.77
N VAL A 110 -33.51 0.79 21.64
CA VAL A 110 -33.34 -0.18 22.70
C VAL A 110 -32.99 -1.44 21.94
N LEU A 111 -31.69 -1.72 21.83
CA LEU A 111 -31.22 -3.08 21.63
C LEU A 111 -32.02 -3.86 22.66
N LYS A 112 -32.95 -4.71 22.20
CA LYS A 112 -33.68 -5.60 23.09
C LYS A 112 -32.63 -6.50 23.69
N GLN A 113 -32.07 -6.07 24.82
CA GLN A 113 -31.27 -6.91 25.66
C GLN A 113 -32.21 -8.05 26.03
N LYS A 114 -31.91 -9.25 25.53
CA LYS A 114 -32.62 -10.43 25.99
C LYS A 114 -32.18 -10.62 27.43
N ASP A 115 -33.01 -10.15 28.34
CA ASP A 115 -32.85 -10.44 29.76
C ASP A 115 -33.26 -11.91 29.94
N GLU A 116 -32.25 -12.79 29.91
CA GLU A 116 -32.43 -14.21 30.21
C GLU A 116 -32.28 -14.40 31.72
N GLU A 117 -33.36 -14.82 32.38
CA GLU A 117 -33.31 -15.19 33.79
C GLU A 117 -32.83 -16.64 33.92
N ILE A 118 -31.65 -16.84 34.51
CA ILE A 118 -31.17 -18.18 34.86
C ILE A 118 -31.83 -18.59 36.17
N LEU A 119 -32.87 -19.40 36.06
CA LEU A 119 -33.51 -20.02 37.22
C LEU A 119 -32.72 -21.26 37.63
N ASN A 120 -32.06 -21.19 38.79
CA ASN A 120 -31.46 -22.37 39.41
C ASN A 120 -32.55 -23.33 39.84
N LEU A 121 -32.49 -24.56 39.35
CA LEU A 121 -33.38 -25.62 39.79
C LEU A 121 -32.98 -26.05 41.21
N GLY A 122 -33.97 -26.26 42.09
CA GLY A 122 -33.72 -26.71 43.47
C GLY A 122 -33.13 -28.12 43.55
N ASP A 123 -33.46 -28.97 42.57
CA ASP A 123 -33.02 -30.37 42.51
C ASP A 123 -32.70 -30.77 41.07
N PRO A 124 -31.79 -31.74 40.86
CA PRO A 124 -31.50 -32.25 39.54
C PRO A 124 -32.72 -32.95 38.95
N ARG A 125 -32.95 -32.72 37.66
CA ARG A 125 -34.05 -33.32 36.89
C ARG A 125 -33.48 -34.23 35.83
N THR A 126 -34.24 -35.26 35.47
CA THR A 126 -33.87 -36.11 34.33
C THR A 126 -34.93 -36.04 33.24
N VAL A 127 -34.46 -36.10 32.00
CA VAL A 127 -35.24 -35.97 30.77
C VAL A 127 -34.74 -37.03 29.78
N CYS A 128 -35.62 -37.55 28.93
CA CYS A 128 -35.27 -38.45 27.84
C CYS A 128 -35.38 -37.73 26.50
N ALA A 129 -34.82 -38.32 25.44
CA ALA A 129 -34.87 -37.79 24.08
C ALA A 129 -36.19 -38.09 23.33
N SER A 130 -37.20 -38.64 24.01
CA SER A 130 -38.50 -38.90 23.40
C SER A 130 -39.20 -37.60 23.04
N ASN A 131 -39.95 -37.60 21.94
CA ASN A 131 -40.82 -36.50 21.51
C ASN A 131 -41.90 -36.13 22.56
N THR A 132 -42.12 -36.97 23.57
CA THR A 132 -43.00 -36.65 24.72
C THR A 132 -42.32 -35.73 25.73
N CYS A 133 -40.99 -35.74 25.82
CA CYS A 133 -40.19 -34.92 26.75
C CYS A 133 -39.46 -33.77 26.07
N THR A 134 -39.15 -33.89 24.78
CA THR A 134 -38.41 -32.88 24.01
C THR A 134 -39.23 -32.29 22.89
N GLN A 135 -39.05 -30.99 22.66
CA GLN A 135 -39.59 -30.26 21.52
C GLN A 135 -38.46 -29.45 20.86
N LEU A 136 -38.37 -29.47 19.53
CA LEU A 136 -37.45 -28.59 18.82
C LEU A 136 -38.06 -27.20 18.67
N ILE A 137 -37.35 -26.19 19.19
CA ILE A 137 -37.71 -24.78 19.07
C ILE A 137 -36.65 -24.05 18.25
N LYS A 138 -37.06 -22.98 17.55
CA LYS A 138 -36.15 -22.16 16.75
C LYS A 138 -35.93 -20.82 17.45
N ILE A 139 -34.70 -20.61 17.94
CA ILE A 139 -34.29 -19.35 18.58
C ILE A 139 -33.20 -18.73 17.69
N ASP A 140 -33.45 -17.53 17.18
CA ASP A 140 -32.53 -16.76 16.32
C ASP A 140 -32.01 -17.55 15.10
N GLY A 141 -32.88 -18.35 14.48
CA GLY A 141 -32.51 -19.17 13.32
C GLY A 141 -31.91 -20.53 13.65
N ILE A 142 -31.52 -20.77 14.90
CA ILE A 142 -30.88 -22.00 15.37
C ILE A 142 -31.92 -22.92 16.02
N ALA A 143 -31.92 -24.20 15.62
CA ALA A 143 -32.74 -25.21 16.27
C ALA A 143 -32.12 -25.60 17.63
N LYS A 144 -32.90 -25.46 18.71
CA LYS A 144 -32.54 -25.87 20.06
C LYS A 144 -33.57 -26.86 20.60
N VAL A 145 -33.14 -27.77 21.47
CA VAL A 145 -34.03 -28.72 22.14
C VAL A 145 -34.59 -28.06 23.40
N ASN A 146 -35.91 -27.98 23.49
CA ASN A 146 -36.65 -27.57 24.67
C ASN A 146 -37.15 -28.81 25.42
N TYR A 147 -36.82 -28.94 26.70
CA TYR A 147 -37.27 -30.05 27.54
C TYR A 147 -38.61 -29.68 28.20
N VAL A 148 -39.71 -29.97 27.52
CA VAL A 148 -41.07 -29.57 27.93
C VAL A 148 -41.56 -30.41 29.12
N ASN A 149 -41.23 -31.70 29.15
CA ASN A 149 -41.62 -32.60 30.24
C ASN A 149 -40.40 -33.29 30.85
N HIS A 150 -40.40 -33.38 32.18
CA HIS A 150 -39.35 -34.06 32.96
C HIS A 150 -39.77 -35.50 33.25
N CYS A 151 -38.90 -36.48 32.96
CA CYS A 151 -39.12 -37.88 33.30
C CYS A 151 -39.13 -38.06 34.82
N HIS A 152 -38.20 -37.37 35.50
CA HIS A 152 -38.10 -37.35 36.96
C HIS A 152 -37.81 -35.93 37.44
N PRO A 153 -38.79 -35.25 38.07
CA PRO A 153 -38.64 -33.86 38.53
C PRO A 153 -37.68 -33.68 39.71
N HIS A 154 -37.39 -34.73 40.47
CA HIS A 154 -36.53 -34.68 41.64
C HIS A 154 -35.66 -35.95 41.68
N CYS A 155 -34.47 -35.86 41.11
CA CYS A 155 -33.57 -37.00 40.96
C CYS A 155 -32.65 -37.15 42.17
N TYR A 156 -32.59 -38.35 42.74
CA TYR A 156 -31.71 -38.66 43.87
C TYR A 156 -30.39 -39.32 43.44
N LEU A 157 -30.02 -39.24 42.16
CA LEU A 157 -28.77 -39.83 41.67
C LEU A 157 -27.57 -39.04 42.19
N ILE A 158 -26.73 -39.72 42.97
CA ILE A 158 -25.53 -39.13 43.57
C ILE A 158 -24.32 -39.37 42.65
N GLY A 159 -23.46 -38.36 42.53
CA GLY A 159 -22.21 -38.45 41.78
C GLY A 159 -22.38 -38.33 40.26
N VAL A 160 -23.47 -37.72 39.80
CA VAL A 160 -23.71 -37.37 38.39
C VAL A 160 -23.53 -35.85 38.24
N LYS A 161 -22.79 -35.40 37.22
CA LYS A 161 -22.66 -33.96 36.93
C LYS A 161 -23.91 -33.44 36.22
N VAL A 162 -24.20 -32.15 36.38
CA VAL A 162 -25.27 -31.45 35.66
C VAL A 162 -24.99 -31.49 34.15
N GLU A 163 -26.05 -31.59 33.33
CA GLU A 163 -26.00 -31.71 31.86
C GLU A 163 -25.25 -32.94 31.30
N TRP A 164 -25.12 -34.01 32.09
CA TRP A 164 -24.53 -35.26 31.60
C TRP A 164 -25.54 -36.09 30.80
N ILE A 165 -25.26 -36.27 29.50
CA ILE A 165 -26.05 -37.12 28.60
C ILE A 165 -25.56 -38.57 28.66
N ASP A 166 -26.49 -39.53 28.75
CA ASP A 166 -26.20 -40.97 28.71
C ASP A 166 -25.33 -41.49 29.88
N HIS A 167 -25.64 -41.05 31.10
CA HIS A 167 -24.92 -41.53 32.29
C HIS A 167 -25.35 -42.95 32.67
N GLU A 168 -24.40 -43.85 32.92
CA GLU A 168 -24.68 -45.28 33.20
C GLU A 168 -25.67 -45.53 34.35
N LYS A 169 -25.56 -44.76 35.43
CA LYS A 169 -26.50 -44.84 36.57
C LYS A 169 -27.98 -44.56 36.22
N LEU A 170 -28.28 -44.03 35.03
CA LEU A 170 -29.65 -43.86 34.56
C LEU A 170 -30.30 -45.19 34.15
N LYS A 171 -29.52 -46.25 33.86
CA LYS A 171 -30.04 -47.59 33.51
C LYS A 171 -30.94 -48.17 34.61
N ASP A 172 -30.60 -47.89 35.87
CA ASP A 172 -31.32 -48.39 37.04
C ASP A 172 -32.42 -47.41 37.51
N CYS A 173 -32.62 -46.29 36.82
CA CYS A 173 -33.60 -45.29 37.19
C CYS A 173 -35.01 -45.76 36.79
N THR A 174 -35.85 -46.04 37.78
CA THR A 174 -37.25 -46.46 37.56
C THR A 174 -38.07 -45.45 36.76
N ALA A 175 -37.74 -44.16 36.83
CA ALA A 175 -38.40 -43.12 36.06
C ALA A 175 -38.08 -43.16 34.55
N MET A 176 -37.05 -43.90 34.14
CA MET A 176 -36.66 -44.11 32.73
C MET A 176 -37.29 -45.35 32.09
N ASN A 177 -37.94 -46.22 32.88
CA ASN A 177 -38.64 -47.40 32.40
C ASN A 177 -40.11 -47.08 32.07
N LYS A 178 -40.32 -46.10 31.18
CA LYS A 178 -41.64 -45.62 30.73
C LYS A 178 -41.74 -45.58 29.22
#